data_AF-A0A7I8V8M8-F1
#
_entry.id   AF-A0A7I8V8M8-F1
#
_cell.length_a   1.000
_cell.length_b   1.000
_cell.length_c   1.000
_cell.angle_alpha   90.00
_cell.angle_beta   90.00
_cell.angle_gamma   90.00
#
_symmetry.space_group_name_H-M   'P 1'
#
loop_
_entity.id
_entity.type
_entity.pdbx_description
1 polymer ?
#
loop_
_entity_poly.entity_id
_entity_poly.type
_entity_poly.pdbx_seq_one_letter_code
_entity_poly.pdbx_strand_id
1 'polypeptide(L)'
;MSYLQRFKACLVLSGVGDAMGYYNGKFEFEKSGSRIHSKVNKLGGLENLQIKLPSWMVSDDTVMHIATAKALIGNKDITPSEKLYLKLVEEYANCMSDMNGRAPGNTCMSALVYLQSHKGSGYKIPFNQRGAGCGAAMRSMCLGLVYQKPEQLDDLIKVSIEAGRITHNHPIGYLGSLVSALFTAYAINGKVYSIEMIRYKTEILDVPIKSWGHNLLKVLPMALEYVKSEGRDVEENTQKWHSFEDSWRSYLKTRQILDGENEPVFPNNYDVDERDEFYTSLSISGWAGSCGHDAPMIAYDALLKSKDNWLELCLSGVLHGGDNDSTGAIAGAWYGALYAYKDVPKNHYKNLEYRDVLKSLATSLYKLQN
;
A
#
# COMPACT_ATOMS: atom_id res chain seq x y z
N MET A 1 -12.21 13.32 -16.17
CA MET A 1 -12.50 12.15 -15.31
C MET A 1 -12.98 12.65 -13.96
N SER A 2 -14.11 12.16 -13.42
CA SER A 2 -14.58 12.73 -12.14
C SER A 2 -13.72 12.25 -10.98
N TYR A 3 -13.51 13.13 -10.02
CA TYR A 3 -12.67 12.88 -8.86
C TYR A 3 -13.17 11.70 -8.00
N LEU A 4 -14.50 11.56 -7.85
CA LEU A 4 -15.12 10.40 -7.23
C LEU A 4 -14.85 9.08 -7.98
N GLN A 5 -14.67 9.10 -9.30
CA GLN A 5 -14.30 7.88 -10.05
C GLN A 5 -12.89 7.41 -9.69
N ARG A 6 -11.96 8.32 -9.40
CA ARG A 6 -10.60 7.98 -8.95
C ARG A 6 -10.62 7.37 -7.54
N PHE A 7 -11.44 7.88 -6.63
CA PHE A 7 -11.68 7.23 -5.32
C PHE A 7 -12.22 5.79 -5.48
N LYS A 8 -13.24 5.63 -6.33
CA LYS A 8 -13.85 4.31 -6.60
C LYS A 8 -12.85 3.35 -7.24
N ALA A 9 -12.07 3.82 -8.19
CA ALA A 9 -11.07 3.02 -8.86
C ALA A 9 -9.91 2.67 -7.92
N CYS A 10 -9.48 3.56 -7.04
CA CYS A 10 -8.45 3.26 -6.04
C CYS A 10 -8.82 2.01 -5.21
N LEU A 11 -10.02 1.97 -4.61
CA LEU A 11 -10.42 0.80 -3.82
C LEU A 11 -10.71 -0.43 -4.69
N VAL A 12 -11.37 -0.26 -5.84
CA VAL A 12 -11.73 -1.41 -6.70
C VAL A 12 -10.50 -2.04 -7.35
N LEU A 13 -9.61 -1.23 -7.92
CA LEU A 13 -8.41 -1.74 -8.61
C LEU A 13 -7.35 -2.23 -7.63
N SER A 14 -7.34 -1.75 -6.38
CA SER A 14 -6.62 -2.41 -5.29
C SER A 14 -7.08 -3.86 -5.14
N GLY A 15 -8.39 -4.10 -5.00
CA GLY A 15 -8.92 -5.46 -4.91
C GLY A 15 -8.76 -6.30 -6.19
N VAL A 16 -8.69 -5.67 -7.37
CA VAL A 16 -8.32 -6.38 -8.60
C VAL A 16 -6.88 -6.85 -8.55
N GLY A 17 -5.94 -5.98 -8.15
CA GLY A 17 -4.53 -6.30 -8.04
C GLY A 17 -4.29 -7.44 -7.06
N ASP A 18 -4.88 -7.35 -5.87
CA ASP A 18 -4.94 -8.43 -4.88
C ASP A 18 -5.46 -9.74 -5.53
N ALA A 19 -6.72 -9.77 -5.97
CA ALA A 19 -7.32 -11.03 -6.43
C ALA A 19 -6.56 -11.65 -7.63
N MET A 20 -5.99 -10.81 -8.49
CA MET A 20 -5.16 -11.22 -9.63
C MET A 20 -3.82 -11.82 -9.20
N GLY A 21 -3.14 -11.22 -8.23
CA GLY A 21 -1.91 -11.78 -7.63
C GLY A 21 -2.20 -13.03 -6.81
N TYR A 22 -3.32 -13.06 -6.09
CA TYR A 22 -3.66 -14.17 -5.21
C TYR A 22 -4.02 -15.44 -6.00
N TYR A 23 -5.01 -15.33 -6.90
CA TYR A 23 -5.58 -16.45 -7.66
C TYR A 23 -5.89 -17.69 -6.77
N ASN A 24 -6.56 -17.45 -5.64
CA ASN A 24 -6.81 -18.41 -4.56
C ASN A 24 -5.52 -19.06 -4.02
N GLY A 25 -4.48 -18.26 -3.78
CA GLY A 25 -3.14 -18.67 -3.33
C GLY A 25 -2.28 -19.37 -4.39
N LYS A 26 -2.79 -19.62 -5.60
CA LYS A 26 -2.01 -20.34 -6.64
C LYS A 26 -0.88 -19.52 -7.22
N PHE A 27 -1.02 -18.20 -7.22
CA PHE A 27 -0.03 -17.28 -7.77
C PHE A 27 0.83 -16.67 -6.66
N GLU A 28 0.25 -16.26 -5.52
CA GLU A 28 1.00 -15.82 -4.33
C GLU A 28 2.12 -16.81 -3.93
N PHE A 29 1.82 -18.12 -3.91
CA PHE A 29 2.80 -19.13 -3.51
C PHE A 29 3.62 -19.74 -4.66
N GLU A 30 3.46 -19.25 -5.90
CA GLU A 30 4.29 -19.62 -7.04
C GLU A 30 5.50 -18.70 -7.15
N LYS A 31 6.67 -19.21 -6.75
CA LYS A 31 7.93 -18.44 -6.67
C LYS A 31 8.61 -18.17 -8.02
N SER A 32 7.89 -18.28 -9.13
CA SER A 32 8.41 -18.02 -10.47
C SER A 32 7.40 -17.22 -11.28
N GLY A 33 7.72 -15.95 -11.50
CA GLY A 33 7.01 -15.07 -12.40
C GLY A 33 6.84 -15.70 -13.77
N SER A 34 7.87 -16.33 -14.33
CA SER A 34 7.76 -17.01 -15.64
C SER A 34 6.72 -18.13 -15.66
N ARG A 35 6.55 -18.88 -14.56
CA ARG A 35 5.47 -19.87 -14.44
C ARG A 35 4.10 -19.22 -14.30
N ILE A 36 3.99 -18.11 -13.54
CA ILE A 36 2.77 -17.31 -13.44
C ILE A 36 2.36 -16.79 -14.83
N HIS A 37 3.27 -16.15 -15.55
CA HIS A 37 3.04 -15.61 -16.90
C HIS A 37 2.66 -16.71 -17.89
N SER A 38 3.33 -17.86 -17.85
CA SER A 38 2.96 -19.04 -18.65
C SER A 38 1.52 -19.49 -18.34
N LYS A 39 1.12 -19.49 -17.08
CA LYS A 39 -0.24 -19.85 -16.67
C LYS A 39 -1.27 -18.81 -17.14
N VAL A 40 -0.98 -17.52 -17.01
CA VAL A 40 -1.84 -16.43 -17.53
C VAL A 40 -2.05 -16.59 -19.05
N ASN A 41 -1.00 -16.89 -19.81
CA ASN A 41 -1.11 -17.15 -21.25
C ASN A 41 -2.02 -18.35 -21.55
N LYS A 42 -1.91 -19.44 -20.78
CA LYS A 42 -2.80 -20.61 -20.89
C LYS A 42 -4.26 -20.32 -20.51
N LEU A 43 -4.50 -19.26 -19.73
CA LEU A 43 -5.84 -18.78 -19.37
C LEU A 43 -6.43 -17.81 -20.41
N GLY A 44 -5.76 -17.63 -21.55
CA GLY A 44 -6.20 -16.74 -22.65
C GLY A 44 -5.49 -15.40 -22.68
N GLY A 45 -4.46 -15.19 -21.85
CA GLY A 45 -3.72 -13.94 -21.75
C GLY A 45 -4.31 -12.95 -20.75
N LEU A 46 -3.49 -11.99 -20.32
CA LEU A 46 -3.84 -11.03 -19.27
C LEU A 46 -5.13 -10.28 -19.57
N GLU A 47 -5.29 -9.76 -20.79
CA GLU A 47 -6.47 -8.99 -21.22
C GLU A 47 -7.79 -9.76 -21.07
N ASN A 48 -7.74 -11.09 -21.11
CA ASN A 48 -8.92 -11.96 -21.10
C ASN A 48 -9.22 -12.55 -19.72
N LEU A 49 -8.41 -12.26 -18.70
CA LEU A 49 -8.64 -12.76 -17.34
C LEU A 49 -10.00 -12.28 -16.81
N GLN A 50 -10.77 -13.19 -16.23
CA GLN A 50 -12.03 -12.87 -15.58
C GLN A 50 -11.84 -12.93 -14.08
N ILE A 51 -11.48 -11.79 -13.47
CA ILE A 51 -11.29 -11.67 -12.03
C ILE A 51 -12.67 -11.67 -11.36
N LYS A 52 -13.07 -12.86 -10.94
CA LYS A 52 -14.36 -13.16 -10.29
C LYS A 52 -14.27 -14.47 -9.51
N LEU A 53 -15.17 -14.62 -8.55
CA LEU A 53 -15.39 -15.89 -7.87
C LEU A 53 -15.82 -17.02 -8.85
N PRO A 54 -15.49 -18.28 -8.54
CA PRO A 54 -14.80 -18.73 -7.34
C PRO A 54 -13.26 -18.71 -7.46
N SER A 55 -12.69 -18.40 -8.62
CA SER A 55 -11.26 -18.62 -8.89
C SER A 55 -10.35 -17.46 -8.51
N TRP A 56 -10.92 -16.26 -8.38
CA TRP A 56 -10.19 -15.03 -8.07
C TRP A 56 -10.90 -14.33 -6.91
N MET A 57 -10.86 -14.97 -5.75
CA MET A 57 -11.25 -14.31 -4.51
C MET A 57 -10.17 -13.28 -4.13
N VAL A 58 -10.56 -12.25 -3.37
CA VAL A 58 -9.57 -11.34 -2.76
C VAL A 58 -8.91 -12.02 -1.55
N SER A 59 -7.67 -11.66 -1.22
CA SER A 59 -6.91 -12.14 -0.06
C SER A 59 -7.24 -11.33 1.21
N ASP A 60 -6.40 -11.45 2.24
CA ASP A 60 -6.51 -10.65 3.45
C ASP A 60 -6.22 -9.16 3.19
N ASP A 61 -5.46 -8.83 2.15
CA ASP A 61 -5.16 -7.46 1.71
C ASP A 61 -6.42 -6.60 1.55
N THR A 62 -7.33 -7.00 0.66
CA THR A 62 -8.58 -6.26 0.45
C THR A 62 -9.47 -6.28 1.69
N VAL A 63 -9.53 -7.40 2.41
CA VAL A 63 -10.35 -7.52 3.63
C VAL A 63 -9.88 -6.54 4.70
N MET A 64 -8.57 -6.42 4.90
CA MET A 64 -7.97 -5.46 5.82
C MET A 64 -8.06 -4.02 5.32
N HIS A 65 -7.91 -3.77 4.01
CA HIS A 65 -8.08 -2.44 3.44
C HIS A 65 -9.52 -1.93 3.57
N ILE A 66 -10.51 -2.81 3.40
CA ILE A 66 -11.93 -2.56 3.71
C ILE A 66 -12.10 -2.19 5.19
N ALA A 67 -11.43 -2.92 6.10
CA ALA A 67 -11.50 -2.64 7.53
C ALA A 67 -10.96 -1.24 7.87
N THR A 68 -9.82 -0.84 7.30
CA THR A 68 -9.30 0.53 7.46
C THR A 68 -10.30 1.58 6.95
N ALA A 69 -10.89 1.36 5.78
CA ALA A 69 -11.89 2.27 5.22
C ALA A 69 -13.15 2.38 6.09
N LYS A 70 -13.65 1.25 6.64
CA LYS A 70 -14.77 1.23 7.58
C LYS A 70 -14.46 2.01 8.85
N ALA A 71 -13.25 1.89 9.39
CA ALA A 71 -12.86 2.60 10.59
C ALA A 71 -12.87 4.12 10.41
N LEU A 72 -12.35 4.61 9.28
CA LEU A 72 -12.39 6.02 8.90
C LEU A 72 -13.83 6.53 8.77
N ILE A 73 -14.72 5.76 8.12
CA ILE A 73 -16.12 6.17 7.93
C ILE A 73 -16.91 6.14 9.24
N GLY A 74 -16.62 5.16 10.10
CA GLY A 74 -17.26 5.02 11.42
C GLY A 74 -16.92 6.15 12.37
N ASN A 75 -15.80 6.85 12.16
CA ASN A 75 -15.41 8.02 12.91
C ASN A 75 -15.59 9.29 12.06
N LYS A 76 -16.73 9.99 12.21
CA LYS A 76 -17.01 11.24 11.46
C LYS A 76 -15.90 12.30 11.61
N ASP A 77 -15.22 12.27 12.75
CA ASP A 77 -14.05 13.10 13.02
C ASP A 77 -12.79 12.35 12.56
N ILE A 78 -12.16 12.87 11.51
CA ILE A 78 -10.94 12.28 10.94
C ILE A 78 -9.67 12.79 11.65
N THR A 79 -9.75 13.65 12.67
CA THR A 79 -8.56 14.08 13.41
C THR A 79 -7.87 12.89 14.07
N PRO A 80 -6.52 12.77 13.95
CA PRO A 80 -5.77 11.70 14.61
C PRO A 80 -6.05 11.68 16.11
N SER A 81 -6.57 10.57 16.59
CA SER A 81 -7.05 10.44 17.97
C SER A 81 -7.09 8.99 18.41
N GLU A 82 -6.99 8.76 19.72
CA GLU A 82 -7.15 7.43 20.31
C GLU A 82 -8.48 6.79 19.91
N LYS A 83 -9.55 7.57 19.79
CA LYS A 83 -10.86 7.09 19.33
C LYS A 83 -10.80 6.48 17.92
N LEU A 84 -10.11 7.15 16.99
CA LEU A 84 -9.89 6.61 15.64
C LEU A 84 -9.07 5.32 15.68
N TYR A 85 -8.02 5.29 16.49
CA TYR A 85 -7.14 4.11 16.61
C TYR A 85 -7.84 2.91 17.24
N LEU A 86 -8.67 3.11 18.26
CA LEU A 86 -9.52 2.06 18.82
C LEU A 86 -10.55 1.56 17.79
N LYS A 87 -11.09 2.46 16.95
CA LYS A 87 -11.99 2.04 15.87
C LYS A 87 -11.27 1.21 14.80
N LEU A 88 -10.01 1.51 14.51
CA LEU A 88 -9.17 0.67 13.65
C LEU A 88 -8.95 -0.72 14.25
N VAL A 89 -8.65 -0.82 15.55
CA VAL A 89 -8.54 -2.11 16.25
C VAL A 89 -9.83 -2.91 16.14
N GLU A 90 -10.98 -2.26 16.36
CA GLU A 90 -12.29 -2.91 16.26
C GLU A 90 -12.53 -3.49 14.86
N GLU A 91 -12.35 -2.69 13.80
CA GLU A 91 -12.57 -3.16 12.43
C GLU A 91 -11.55 -4.23 11.99
N TYR A 92 -10.29 -4.10 12.41
CA TYR A 92 -9.28 -5.13 12.18
C TYR A 92 -9.62 -6.45 12.89
N ALA A 93 -10.15 -6.39 14.12
CA ALA A 93 -10.61 -7.59 14.82
C ALA A 93 -11.85 -8.21 14.13
N ASN A 94 -12.81 -7.38 13.73
CA ASN A 94 -14.05 -7.83 13.09
C ASN A 94 -13.78 -8.54 11.75
N CYS A 95 -12.85 -8.01 10.95
CA CYS A 95 -12.57 -8.56 9.62
C CYS A 95 -11.89 -9.94 9.66
N MET A 96 -11.32 -10.35 10.80
CA MET A 96 -10.71 -11.69 10.94
C MET A 96 -11.70 -12.84 10.75
N SER A 97 -13.00 -12.59 10.92
CA SER A 97 -14.05 -13.56 10.62
C SER A 97 -14.21 -13.90 9.13
N ASP A 98 -13.65 -13.08 8.23
CA ASP A 98 -13.69 -13.25 6.78
C ASP A 98 -12.34 -13.72 6.20
N MET A 99 -11.44 -14.32 7.00
CA MET A 99 -10.10 -14.70 6.52
C MET A 99 -9.99 -16.14 5.98
N ASN A 100 -11.11 -16.88 5.94
CA ASN A 100 -11.09 -18.28 5.49
C ASN A 100 -10.68 -18.37 4.01
N GLY A 101 -9.55 -19.04 3.74
CA GLY A 101 -9.01 -19.17 2.39
C GLY A 101 -8.40 -17.88 1.83
N ARG A 102 -7.98 -16.95 2.69
CA ARG A 102 -7.39 -15.65 2.33
C ARG A 102 -5.95 -15.44 2.81
N ALA A 103 -5.32 -16.49 3.37
CA ALA A 103 -3.91 -16.51 3.78
C ALA A 103 -3.42 -15.37 4.73
N PRO A 104 -4.17 -14.98 5.79
CA PRO A 104 -3.78 -13.86 6.64
C PRO A 104 -2.41 -14.02 7.30
N GLY A 105 -1.60 -12.96 7.28
CA GLY A 105 -0.26 -12.95 7.88
C GLY A 105 -0.23 -13.17 9.40
N ASN A 106 0.67 -14.07 9.86
CA ASN A 106 0.81 -14.43 11.28
C ASN A 106 1.09 -13.25 12.22
N THR A 107 1.87 -12.26 11.77
CA THR A 107 2.15 -11.04 12.55
C THR A 107 0.87 -10.25 12.84
N CYS A 108 -0.02 -10.14 11.85
CA CYS A 108 -1.31 -9.47 12.01
C CYS A 108 -2.18 -10.20 13.03
N MET A 109 -2.35 -11.51 12.84
CA MET A 109 -3.15 -12.37 13.73
C MET A 109 -2.65 -12.31 15.18
N SER A 110 -1.34 -12.45 15.38
CA SER A 110 -0.73 -12.46 16.73
C SER A 110 -0.91 -11.12 17.45
N ALA A 111 -0.82 -10.00 16.74
CA ALA A 111 -1.05 -8.68 17.32
C ALA A 111 -2.50 -8.47 17.76
N LEU A 112 -3.47 -8.92 16.96
CA LEU A 112 -4.88 -8.80 17.32
C LEU A 112 -5.24 -9.71 18.51
N VAL A 113 -4.69 -10.92 18.56
CA VAL A 113 -4.81 -11.81 19.73
C VAL A 113 -4.20 -11.15 20.98
N TYR A 114 -3.05 -10.50 20.83
CA TYR A 114 -2.43 -9.74 21.93
C TYR A 114 -3.36 -8.65 22.46
N LEU A 115 -3.92 -7.80 21.58
CA LEU A 115 -4.81 -6.70 21.97
C LEU A 115 -6.10 -7.19 22.63
N GLN A 116 -6.68 -8.29 22.13
CA GLN A 116 -7.85 -8.92 22.74
C GLN A 116 -7.56 -9.44 24.16
N SER A 117 -6.37 -9.98 24.37
CA SER A 117 -5.93 -10.54 25.66
C SER A 117 -5.48 -9.46 26.65
N HIS A 118 -5.12 -8.27 26.18
CA HIS A 118 -4.61 -7.15 26.99
C HIS A 118 -5.48 -5.91 26.81
N LYS A 119 -6.73 -5.96 27.28
CA LYS A 119 -7.71 -4.85 27.12
C LYS A 119 -7.22 -3.49 27.63
N GLY A 120 -6.27 -3.45 28.57
CA GLY A 120 -5.66 -2.23 29.07
C GLY A 120 -4.67 -1.57 28.11
N SER A 121 -4.23 -2.26 27.06
CA SER A 121 -3.25 -1.74 26.07
C SER A 121 -3.88 -0.85 24.99
N GLY A 122 -5.21 -0.76 24.95
CA GLY A 122 -5.94 0.04 23.95
C GLY A 122 -5.65 -0.44 22.53
N TYR A 123 -4.88 0.34 21.78
CA TYR A 123 -4.46 0.05 20.40
C TYR A 123 -2.95 -0.24 20.27
N LYS A 124 -2.23 -0.33 21.39
CA LYS A 124 -0.78 -0.43 21.43
C LYS A 124 -0.33 -1.88 21.68
N ILE A 125 0.61 -2.34 20.86
CA ILE A 125 1.35 -3.59 21.04
C ILE A 125 2.84 -3.28 21.33
N PRO A 126 3.59 -4.13 22.04
CA PRO A 126 5.03 -3.95 22.20
C PRO A 126 5.76 -3.95 20.86
N PHE A 127 6.98 -3.41 20.82
CA PHE A 127 7.85 -3.58 19.66
C PHE A 127 8.04 -5.07 19.34
N ASN A 128 8.08 -5.41 18.05
CA ASN A 128 8.23 -6.79 17.60
C ASN A 128 9.29 -6.87 16.49
N GLN A 129 10.37 -7.62 16.73
CA GLN A 129 11.43 -7.82 15.74
C GLN A 129 10.93 -8.51 14.45
N ARG A 130 9.84 -9.27 14.52
CA ARG A 130 9.16 -9.90 13.37
C ARG A 130 8.06 -9.02 12.76
N GLY A 131 7.91 -7.78 13.23
CA GLY A 131 6.88 -6.82 12.81
C GLY A 131 7.14 -6.14 11.47
N ALA A 132 8.12 -6.60 10.68
CA ALA A 132 8.55 -5.95 9.44
C ALA A 132 7.66 -6.22 8.22
N GLY A 133 6.67 -7.12 8.33
CA GLY A 133 5.83 -7.56 7.21
C GLY A 133 5.05 -6.44 6.50
N CYS A 134 4.64 -6.71 5.25
CA CYS A 134 3.88 -5.82 4.38
C CYS A 134 2.44 -5.55 4.87
N GLY A 135 1.92 -6.32 5.82
CA GLY A 135 0.52 -6.27 6.24
C GLY A 135 0.01 -4.89 6.68
N ALA A 136 0.90 -4.04 7.19
CA ALA A 136 0.58 -2.63 7.47
C ALA A 136 0.49 -1.76 6.21
N ALA A 137 1.32 -2.01 5.19
CA ALA A 137 1.32 -1.31 3.92
C ALA A 137 0.03 -1.58 3.12
N MET A 138 -0.29 -2.86 2.90
CA MET A 138 -1.37 -3.31 2.01
C MET A 138 -2.77 -2.78 2.35
N ARG A 139 -2.98 -2.30 3.58
CA ARG A 139 -4.28 -1.84 4.06
C ARG A 139 -4.39 -0.34 4.27
N SER A 140 -3.39 0.44 3.86
CA SER A 140 -3.24 1.83 4.30
C SER A 140 -3.45 2.88 3.21
N MET A 141 -3.65 2.47 1.95
CA MET A 141 -3.84 3.39 0.82
C MET A 141 -5.05 4.32 1.02
N CYS A 142 -6.13 3.86 1.66
CA CYS A 142 -7.34 4.67 1.84
C CYS A 142 -7.13 5.83 2.84
N LEU A 143 -6.10 5.77 3.68
CA LEU A 143 -5.68 6.92 4.51
C LEU A 143 -5.25 8.07 3.62
N GLY A 144 -4.50 7.79 2.55
CA GLY A 144 -4.08 8.80 1.58
C GLY A 144 -5.22 9.43 0.77
N LEU A 145 -6.36 8.75 0.63
CA LEU A 145 -7.57 9.35 0.07
C LEU A 145 -8.23 10.36 1.03
N VAL A 146 -8.02 10.18 2.34
CA VAL A 146 -8.64 11.00 3.40
C VAL A 146 -7.72 12.15 3.84
N TYR A 147 -6.41 11.93 3.93
CA TYR A 147 -5.44 12.93 4.37
C TYR A 147 -4.58 13.41 3.19
N GLN A 148 -5.24 13.79 2.10
CA GLN A 148 -4.56 14.08 0.83
C GLN A 148 -4.06 15.52 0.69
N LYS A 149 -4.60 16.45 1.48
CA LYS A 149 -4.25 17.87 1.35
C LYS A 149 -2.89 18.09 2.01
N PRO A 150 -2.02 18.94 1.46
CA PRO A 150 -0.68 19.13 2.02
C PRO A 150 -0.68 19.59 3.49
N GLU A 151 -1.67 20.40 3.90
CA GLU A 151 -1.84 20.83 5.30
C GLU A 151 -2.20 19.68 6.25
N GLN A 152 -2.61 18.53 5.72
CA GLN A 152 -2.92 17.31 6.48
C GLN A 152 -1.74 16.34 6.53
N LEU A 153 -0.54 16.72 6.07
CA LEU A 153 0.63 15.83 6.05
C LEU A 153 0.97 15.30 7.44
N ASP A 154 0.94 16.15 8.47
CA ASP A 154 1.17 15.72 9.86
C ASP A 154 0.13 14.68 10.32
N ASP A 155 -1.13 14.86 9.93
CA ASP A 155 -2.21 13.93 10.26
C ASP A 155 -2.08 12.60 9.49
N LEU A 156 -1.68 12.66 8.21
CA LEU A 156 -1.36 11.47 7.42
C LEU A 156 -0.21 10.69 8.06
N ILE A 157 0.85 11.36 8.49
CA ILE A 157 2.00 10.74 9.16
C ILE A 157 1.52 10.02 10.43
N LYS A 158 0.80 10.72 11.32
CA LYS A 158 0.30 10.16 12.59
C LYS A 158 -0.59 8.94 12.36
N VAL A 159 -1.62 9.08 11.54
CA VAL A 159 -2.62 8.03 11.35
C VAL A 159 -2.03 6.83 10.61
N SER A 160 -1.19 7.03 9.60
CA SER A 160 -0.56 5.91 8.90
C SER A 160 0.42 5.14 9.78
N ILE A 161 1.21 5.83 10.61
CA ILE A 161 2.12 5.19 11.57
C ILE A 161 1.33 4.39 12.59
N GLU A 162 0.32 4.98 13.24
CA GLU A 162 -0.44 4.28 14.28
C GLU A 162 -1.31 3.15 13.70
N ALA A 163 -1.94 3.34 12.53
CA ALA A 163 -2.67 2.28 11.83
C ALA A 163 -1.78 1.07 11.49
N GLY A 164 -0.51 1.32 11.15
CA GLY A 164 0.49 0.28 10.94
C GLY A 164 0.89 -0.39 12.26
N ARG A 165 1.25 0.40 13.28
CA ARG A 165 1.73 -0.04 14.59
C ARG A 165 0.71 -0.83 15.42
N ILE A 166 -0.57 -0.80 15.07
CA ILE A 166 -1.58 -1.68 15.67
C ILE A 166 -1.20 -3.15 15.49
N THR A 167 -0.57 -3.52 14.37
CA THR A 167 -0.11 -4.90 14.16
C THR A 167 1.37 -5.06 13.80
N HIS A 168 2.02 -4.00 13.33
CA HIS A 168 3.40 -4.02 12.84
C HIS A 168 4.21 -2.94 13.57
N ASN A 169 4.42 -3.11 14.89
CA ASN A 169 5.27 -2.20 15.66
C ASN A 169 6.76 -2.49 15.41
N HIS A 170 7.20 -2.17 14.20
CA HIS A 170 8.56 -2.21 13.70
C HIS A 170 8.66 -1.20 12.54
N PRO A 171 9.73 -0.38 12.45
CA PRO A 171 9.80 0.70 11.46
C PRO A 171 9.63 0.21 10.03
N ILE A 172 10.25 -0.91 9.67
CA ILE A 172 10.07 -1.49 8.32
C ILE A 172 8.59 -1.74 7.99
N GLY A 173 7.79 -2.22 8.94
CA GLY A 173 6.37 -2.52 8.72
C GLY A 173 5.52 -1.25 8.64
N TYR A 174 5.50 -0.42 9.70
CA TYR A 174 4.61 0.75 9.72
C TYR A 174 5.06 1.89 8.79
N LEU A 175 6.34 1.98 8.41
CA LEU A 175 6.73 2.94 7.37
C LEU A 175 6.22 2.50 5.99
N GLY A 176 5.97 1.20 5.77
CA GLY A 176 5.23 0.74 4.59
C GLY A 176 3.79 1.25 4.54
N SER A 177 3.13 1.35 5.69
CA SER A 177 1.82 2.02 5.83
C SER A 177 1.91 3.49 5.43
N LEU A 178 2.93 4.20 5.94
CA LEU A 178 3.20 5.59 5.59
C LEU A 178 3.38 5.76 4.07
N VAL A 179 4.20 4.93 3.41
CA VAL A 179 4.40 5.02 1.95
C VAL A 179 3.10 4.77 1.20
N SER A 180 2.35 3.74 1.58
CA SER A 180 1.07 3.37 0.94
C SER A 180 0.06 4.51 1.01
N ALA A 181 -0.06 5.16 2.16
CA ALA A 181 -0.90 6.34 2.36
C ALA A 181 -0.36 7.57 1.60
N LEU A 182 0.92 7.89 1.78
CA LEU A 182 1.54 9.09 1.21
C LEU A 182 1.51 9.10 -0.32
N PHE A 183 1.83 7.98 -0.96
CA PHE A 183 1.81 7.88 -2.42
C PHE A 183 0.39 7.86 -2.95
N THR A 184 -0.59 7.37 -2.18
CA THR A 184 -2.00 7.53 -2.54
C THR A 184 -2.41 9.00 -2.47
N ALA A 185 -1.97 9.76 -1.47
CA ALA A 185 -2.21 11.20 -1.37
C ALA A 185 -1.60 11.97 -2.56
N TYR A 186 -0.35 11.64 -2.94
CA TYR A 186 0.29 12.20 -4.14
C TYR A 186 -0.49 11.85 -5.40
N ALA A 187 -0.91 10.59 -5.54
CA ALA A 187 -1.70 10.14 -6.68
C ALA A 187 -2.99 10.94 -6.81
N ILE A 188 -3.80 11.02 -5.76
CA ILE A 188 -5.16 11.56 -5.84
C ILE A 188 -5.18 13.09 -5.95
N ASN A 189 -4.33 13.79 -5.19
CA ASN A 189 -4.33 15.25 -5.13
C ASN A 189 -3.41 15.87 -6.20
N GLY A 190 -2.34 15.15 -6.58
CA GLY A 190 -1.38 15.58 -7.58
C GLY A 190 -0.52 16.78 -7.15
N LYS A 191 -0.64 17.25 -5.90
CA LYS A 191 -0.05 18.52 -5.42
C LYS A 191 0.72 18.31 -4.12
N VAL A 192 1.89 18.94 -4.02
CA VAL A 192 2.70 19.06 -2.78
C VAL A 192 3.02 20.53 -2.56
N TYR A 193 2.94 20.99 -1.30
CA TYR A 193 3.72 22.15 -0.89
C TYR A 193 5.03 21.62 -0.31
N SER A 194 6.18 22.09 -0.79
CA SER A 194 7.41 21.86 -0.03
C SER A 194 7.28 22.54 1.34
N ILE A 195 7.98 22.03 2.37
CA ILE A 195 8.06 22.67 3.69
C ILE A 195 8.49 24.14 3.56
N GLU A 196 9.37 24.46 2.61
CA GLU A 196 9.78 25.83 2.30
C GLU A 196 8.65 26.63 1.61
N MET A 197 7.83 26.00 0.77
CA MET A 197 6.71 26.67 0.08
C MET A 197 5.51 26.96 0.99
N ILE A 198 5.21 26.11 1.99
CA ILE A 198 4.23 26.43 3.04
C ILE A 198 4.66 27.73 3.76
N ARG A 199 5.97 27.90 3.95
CA ARG A 199 6.56 29.06 4.61
C ARG A 199 6.55 30.34 3.74
N TYR A 200 6.59 30.21 2.40
CA TYR A 200 6.75 31.34 1.48
C TYR A 200 5.60 31.58 0.47
N LYS A 201 4.51 30.79 0.49
CA LYS A 201 3.29 30.99 -0.32
C LYS A 201 3.54 31.15 -1.84
N THR A 202 4.35 30.29 -2.43
CA THR A 202 4.52 30.23 -3.90
C THR A 202 3.68 29.10 -4.52
N GLU A 203 3.58 29.11 -5.86
CA GLU A 203 2.61 28.34 -6.67
C GLU A 203 2.59 26.81 -6.42
N ILE A 204 1.41 26.23 -6.65
CA ILE A 204 1.12 24.81 -6.56
C ILE A 204 1.83 24.06 -7.70
N LEU A 205 2.77 23.19 -7.37
CA LEU A 205 3.43 22.30 -8.35
C LEU A 205 2.79 20.92 -8.36
N ASP A 206 2.65 20.35 -9.56
CA ASP A 206 2.29 18.95 -9.73
C ASP A 206 3.39 18.04 -9.17
N VAL A 207 3.02 16.90 -8.60
CA VAL A 207 3.96 15.92 -8.03
C VAL A 207 4.18 14.79 -9.02
N PRO A 208 5.20 14.86 -9.88
CA PRO A 208 5.42 13.82 -10.87
C PRO A 208 5.78 12.51 -10.16
N ILE A 209 5.31 11.38 -10.70
CA ILE A 209 5.49 10.05 -10.09
C ILE A 209 6.94 9.81 -9.70
N LYS A 210 7.90 10.14 -10.59
CA LYS A 210 9.36 10.04 -10.36
C LYS A 210 9.89 10.71 -9.08
N SER A 211 9.20 11.72 -8.57
CA SER A 211 9.58 12.46 -7.36
C SER A 211 9.06 11.87 -6.05
N TRP A 212 8.15 10.90 -6.10
CA TRP A 212 7.46 10.42 -4.89
C TRP A 212 8.42 9.83 -3.87
N GLY A 213 9.38 9.02 -4.32
CA GLY A 213 10.43 8.46 -3.47
C GLY A 213 11.36 9.52 -2.87
N HIS A 214 11.75 10.54 -3.65
CA HIS A 214 12.51 11.67 -3.13
C HIS A 214 11.75 12.41 -2.02
N ASN A 215 10.45 12.67 -2.23
CA ASN A 215 9.60 13.33 -1.26
C ASN A 215 9.37 12.48 -0.01
N LEU A 216 9.29 11.15 -0.13
CA LEU A 216 9.28 10.25 1.03
C LEU A 216 10.50 10.48 1.93
N LEU A 217 11.71 10.59 1.36
CA LEU A 217 12.93 10.82 2.16
C LEU A 217 12.89 12.15 2.94
N LYS A 218 12.14 13.15 2.46
CA LYS A 218 11.91 14.42 3.19
C LYS A 218 10.88 14.27 4.32
N VAL A 219 9.95 13.33 4.20
CA VAL A 219 8.91 13.04 5.20
C VAL A 219 9.44 12.14 6.33
N LEU A 220 10.41 11.26 6.06
CA LEU A 220 10.95 10.33 7.07
C LEU A 220 11.45 11.02 8.36
N PRO A 221 12.18 12.15 8.34
CA PRO A 221 12.55 12.86 9.57
C PRO A 221 11.34 13.28 10.42
N MET A 222 10.28 13.80 9.80
CA MET A 222 9.04 14.18 10.49
C MET A 222 8.35 12.96 11.11
N ALA A 223 8.33 11.84 10.40
CA ALA A 223 7.82 10.58 10.91
C ALA A 223 8.62 10.07 12.13
N LEU A 224 9.95 10.20 12.09
CA LEU A 224 10.80 9.83 13.24
C LEU A 224 10.58 10.75 14.43
N GLU A 225 10.41 12.06 14.21
CA GLU A 225 10.06 13.02 15.26
C GLU A 225 8.73 12.66 15.93
N TYR A 226 7.71 12.32 15.13
CA TYR A 226 6.44 11.84 15.67
C TYR A 226 6.63 10.60 16.55
N VAL A 227 7.34 9.58 16.04
CA VAL A 227 7.62 8.34 16.77
C VAL A 227 8.31 8.61 18.11
N LYS A 228 9.30 9.52 18.13
CA LYS A 228 9.99 9.93 19.37
C LYS A 228 9.05 10.66 20.33
N SER A 229 8.17 11.52 19.81
CA SER A 229 7.24 12.31 20.63
C SER A 229 6.15 11.45 21.30
N GLU A 230 5.70 10.37 20.65
CA GLU A 230 4.74 9.41 21.23
C GLU A 230 5.34 8.60 22.38
N GLY A 231 6.68 8.51 22.48
CA GLY A 231 7.36 7.86 23.59
C GLY A 231 7.26 6.33 23.64
N ARG A 232 6.68 5.69 22.62
CA ARG A 232 6.47 4.22 22.56
C ARG A 232 7.64 3.52 21.85
N ASP A 233 8.33 2.63 22.59
CA ASP A 233 9.43 1.78 22.10
C ASP A 233 10.49 2.59 21.30
N VAL A 234 10.84 3.78 21.80
CA VAL A 234 11.62 4.77 21.02
C VAL A 234 13.02 4.26 20.70
N GLU A 235 13.65 3.55 21.64
CA GLU A 235 15.00 3.02 21.46
C GLU A 235 15.02 1.98 20.34
N GLU A 236 14.15 0.97 20.41
CA GLU A 236 14.05 -0.12 19.43
C GLU A 236 13.68 0.41 18.04
N ASN A 237 12.71 1.33 17.97
CA ASN A 237 12.31 1.95 16.71
C ASN A 237 13.43 2.79 16.08
N THR A 238 14.15 3.56 16.89
CA THR A 238 15.26 4.40 16.39
C THR A 238 16.42 3.53 15.90
N GLN A 239 16.76 2.46 16.62
CA GLN A 239 17.83 1.54 16.23
C GLN A 239 17.56 0.84 14.89
N LYS A 240 16.29 0.56 14.56
CA LYS A 240 15.90 -0.12 13.32
C LYS A 240 15.47 0.82 12.19
N TRP A 241 15.48 2.13 12.43
CA TRP A 241 14.94 3.12 11.48
C TRP A 241 15.69 3.13 10.15
N HIS A 242 17.03 3.20 10.22
CA HIS A 242 17.89 3.36 9.03
C HIS A 242 17.74 2.21 8.04
N SER A 243 17.41 0.99 8.48
CA SER A 243 17.21 -0.15 7.56
C SER A 243 16.13 0.12 6.51
N PHE A 244 15.06 0.83 6.86
CA PHE A 244 14.03 1.24 5.90
C PHE A 244 14.53 2.37 4.98
N GLU A 245 15.10 3.43 5.58
CA GLU A 245 15.56 4.61 4.83
C GLU A 245 16.65 4.26 3.82
N ASP A 246 17.64 3.47 4.22
CA ASP A 246 18.76 3.06 3.38
C ASP A 246 18.29 2.20 2.20
N SER A 247 17.30 1.32 2.42
CA SER A 247 16.70 0.51 1.36
C SER A 247 16.05 1.40 0.28
N TRP A 248 15.26 2.39 0.70
CA TRP A 248 14.66 3.35 -0.23
C TRP A 248 15.70 4.23 -0.92
N ARG A 249 16.70 4.74 -0.20
CA ARG A 249 17.81 5.50 -0.81
C ARG A 249 18.56 4.68 -1.85
N SER A 250 18.83 3.41 -1.56
CA SER A 250 19.50 2.49 -2.48
C SER A 250 18.67 2.25 -3.74
N TYR A 251 17.38 1.93 -3.58
CA TYR A 251 16.45 1.76 -4.70
C TYR A 251 16.37 3.01 -5.60
N LEU A 252 16.21 4.20 -5.01
CA LEU A 252 16.11 5.43 -5.78
C LEU A 252 17.41 5.77 -6.52
N LYS A 253 18.58 5.43 -5.95
CA LYS A 253 19.86 5.52 -6.67
C LYS A 253 19.92 4.53 -7.84
N THR A 254 19.50 3.29 -7.64
CA THR A 254 19.46 2.28 -8.72
C THR A 254 18.59 2.72 -9.89
N ARG A 255 17.47 3.40 -9.61
CA ARG A 255 16.59 3.99 -10.66
C ARG A 255 17.00 5.38 -11.12
N GLN A 256 18.06 5.96 -10.54
CA GLN A 256 18.56 7.32 -10.83
C GLN A 256 17.58 8.47 -10.53
N ILE A 257 16.64 8.25 -9.60
CA ILE A 257 15.59 9.21 -9.23
C ILE A 257 15.71 9.69 -7.77
N LEU A 258 16.91 9.62 -7.19
CA LEU A 258 17.15 10.06 -5.81
C LEU A 258 16.87 11.56 -5.62
N ASP A 259 17.09 12.38 -6.65
CA ASP A 259 16.79 13.82 -6.66
C ASP A 259 15.31 14.14 -6.91
N GLY A 260 14.56 13.18 -7.46
CA GLY A 260 13.16 13.36 -7.86
C GLY A 260 12.97 14.14 -9.16
N GLU A 261 14.04 14.43 -9.90
CA GLU A 261 14.01 15.24 -11.12
C GLU A 261 14.23 14.41 -12.39
N ASN A 262 15.16 13.44 -12.35
CA ASN A 262 15.47 12.59 -13.50
C ASN A 262 14.34 11.60 -13.81
N GLU A 263 14.25 11.17 -15.07
CA GLU A 263 13.41 10.03 -15.44
C GLU A 263 14.01 8.72 -14.92
N PRO A 264 13.19 7.75 -14.48
CA PRO A 264 13.68 6.48 -14.00
C PRO A 264 14.37 5.68 -15.10
N VAL A 265 15.55 5.15 -14.79
CA VAL A 265 16.30 4.27 -15.69
C VAL A 265 16.07 2.82 -15.30
N PHE A 266 15.57 2.04 -16.26
CA PHE A 266 15.43 0.59 -16.14
C PHE A 266 16.56 -0.13 -16.90
N PRO A 267 16.97 -1.33 -16.47
CA PRO A 267 17.92 -2.13 -17.22
C PRO A 267 17.43 -2.42 -18.65
N ASN A 268 18.36 -2.57 -19.59
CA ASN A 268 18.02 -2.93 -20.99
C ASN A 268 17.31 -4.29 -21.08
N ASN A 269 17.75 -5.25 -20.27
CA ASN A 269 17.06 -6.52 -20.08
C ASN A 269 16.35 -6.49 -18.72
N TYR A 270 15.02 -6.45 -18.77
CA TYR A 270 14.17 -6.34 -17.58
C TYR A 270 12.90 -7.15 -17.76
N ASP A 271 13.09 -8.40 -18.21
CA ASP A 271 12.02 -9.35 -18.45
C ASP A 271 11.48 -9.93 -17.12
N VAL A 272 10.69 -11.00 -17.18
CA VAL A 272 10.05 -11.56 -16.00
C VAL A 272 11.09 -12.13 -15.01
N ASP A 273 12.11 -12.82 -15.51
CA ASP A 273 13.10 -13.48 -14.66
C ASP A 273 14.06 -12.44 -14.05
N GLU A 274 14.50 -11.43 -14.82
CA GLU A 274 15.32 -10.35 -14.23
C GLU A 274 14.53 -9.50 -13.23
N ARG A 275 13.22 -9.34 -13.41
CA ARG A 275 12.37 -8.67 -12.42
C ARG A 275 12.28 -9.48 -11.13
N ASP A 276 12.07 -10.79 -11.22
CA ASP A 276 12.05 -11.66 -10.03
C ASP A 276 13.40 -11.62 -9.29
N GLU A 277 14.53 -11.66 -10.01
CA GLU A 277 15.87 -11.52 -9.41
C GLU A 277 16.04 -10.15 -8.73
N PHE A 278 15.67 -9.08 -9.43
CA PHE A 278 15.74 -7.72 -8.87
C PHE A 278 14.86 -7.58 -7.62
N TYR A 279 13.59 -8.02 -7.68
CA TYR A 279 12.68 -7.96 -6.54
C TYR A 279 13.21 -8.79 -5.37
N THR A 280 13.75 -9.99 -5.63
CA THR A 280 14.39 -10.82 -4.60
C THR A 280 15.56 -10.08 -3.94
N SER A 281 16.36 -9.32 -4.70
CA SER A 281 17.47 -8.52 -4.17
C SER A 281 17.02 -7.36 -3.27
N LEU A 282 15.77 -6.89 -3.39
CA LEU A 282 15.19 -5.89 -2.49
C LEU A 282 14.68 -6.49 -1.18
N SER A 283 14.44 -7.80 -1.15
CA SER A 283 13.79 -8.48 -0.03
C SER A 283 14.73 -8.72 1.16
N ILE A 284 14.17 -8.77 2.37
CA ILE A 284 14.95 -9.07 3.60
C ILE A 284 15.17 -10.57 3.77
N SER A 285 14.19 -11.39 3.40
CA SER A 285 14.13 -12.83 3.70
C SER A 285 13.99 -13.72 2.46
N GLY A 286 14.18 -13.17 1.26
CA GLY A 286 14.11 -13.90 -0.01
C GLY A 286 12.71 -14.02 -0.60
N TRP A 287 11.67 -13.46 0.04
CA TRP A 287 10.33 -13.35 -0.54
C TRP A 287 10.01 -11.89 -0.79
N ALA A 288 10.18 -11.46 -2.03
CA ALA A 288 10.07 -10.06 -2.42
C ALA A 288 8.66 -9.51 -2.29
N GLY A 289 8.53 -8.32 -1.72
CA GLY A 289 7.24 -7.67 -1.50
C GLY A 289 6.60 -8.03 -0.16
N SER A 290 7.19 -8.96 0.61
CA SER A 290 6.60 -9.43 1.86
C SER A 290 6.84 -8.53 3.07
N CYS A 291 7.60 -7.44 2.92
CA CYS A 291 7.93 -6.50 3.98
C CYS A 291 7.41 -5.09 3.66
N GLY A 292 7.27 -4.27 4.69
CA GLY A 292 6.76 -2.91 4.51
C GLY A 292 7.69 -1.99 3.72
N HIS A 293 8.98 -2.30 3.56
CA HIS A 293 9.87 -1.53 2.69
C HIS A 293 9.72 -1.89 1.22
N ASP A 294 9.60 -3.18 0.88
CA ASP A 294 9.66 -3.66 -0.51
C ASP A 294 8.29 -3.82 -1.18
N ALA A 295 7.20 -4.10 -0.45
CA ALA A 295 5.86 -4.16 -1.06
C ALA A 295 5.48 -2.84 -1.79
N PRO A 296 5.49 -1.68 -1.11
CA PRO A 296 5.23 -0.41 -1.79
C PRO A 296 6.35 -0.01 -2.77
N MET A 297 7.58 -0.50 -2.60
CA MET A 297 8.69 -0.19 -3.52
C MET A 297 8.52 -0.90 -4.86
N ILE A 298 8.14 -2.19 -4.85
CA ILE A 298 7.84 -2.96 -6.07
C ILE A 298 6.61 -2.40 -6.76
N ALA A 299 5.56 -2.06 -6.00
CA ALA A 299 4.39 -1.36 -6.53
C ALA A 299 4.76 -0.04 -7.22
N TYR A 300 5.70 0.71 -6.65
CA TYR A 300 6.15 2.00 -7.18
C TYR A 300 7.01 1.81 -8.43
N ASP A 301 7.86 0.79 -8.43
CA ASP A 301 8.66 0.41 -9.59
C ASP A 301 7.79 0.01 -10.79
N ALA A 302 6.75 -0.79 -10.54
CA ALA A 302 5.77 -1.16 -11.54
C ALA A 302 5.01 0.06 -12.07
N LEU A 303 4.64 1.01 -11.21
CA LEU A 303 3.97 2.24 -11.61
C LEU A 303 4.87 3.15 -12.48
N LEU A 304 6.15 3.29 -12.10
CA LEU A 304 7.14 4.04 -12.88
C LEU A 304 7.34 3.42 -14.28
N LYS A 305 7.44 2.10 -14.36
CA LYS A 305 7.64 1.37 -15.63
C LYS A 305 6.39 1.45 -16.52
N SER A 306 5.23 1.19 -15.94
CA SER A 306 3.96 1.08 -16.66
C SER A 306 3.38 2.42 -17.11
N LYS A 307 3.77 3.51 -16.45
CA LYS A 307 3.20 4.86 -16.66
C LYS A 307 1.69 4.83 -16.48
N ASP A 308 0.92 4.92 -17.57
CA ASP A 308 -0.54 4.89 -17.60
C ASP A 308 -1.10 3.61 -18.24
N ASN A 309 -0.28 2.57 -18.44
CA ASN A 309 -0.70 1.29 -18.99
C ASN A 309 -1.04 0.27 -17.89
N TRP A 310 -2.32 -0.03 -17.71
CA TRP A 310 -2.79 -1.00 -16.72
C TRP A 310 -2.20 -2.41 -16.89
N LEU A 311 -2.07 -2.89 -18.12
CA LEU A 311 -1.57 -4.24 -18.38
C LEU A 311 -0.09 -4.35 -18.01
N GLU A 312 0.71 -3.35 -18.35
CA GLU A 312 2.13 -3.31 -17.97
C GLU A 312 2.32 -3.22 -16.45
N LEU A 313 1.41 -2.50 -15.76
CA LEU A 313 1.39 -2.46 -14.29
C LEU A 313 1.17 -3.86 -13.73
N CYS A 314 0.18 -4.60 -14.23
CA CYS A 314 -0.08 -5.97 -13.80
C CYS A 314 1.08 -6.92 -14.10
N LEU A 315 1.67 -6.84 -15.30
CA LEU A 315 2.79 -7.69 -15.69
C LEU A 315 4.04 -7.49 -14.82
N SER A 316 4.23 -6.28 -14.29
CA SER A 316 5.41 -5.92 -13.49
C SER A 316 5.17 -6.00 -11.99
N GLY A 317 4.04 -5.49 -11.49
CA GLY A 317 3.77 -5.33 -10.06
C GLY A 317 2.71 -6.27 -9.48
N VAL A 318 2.11 -7.17 -10.29
CA VAL A 318 1.10 -8.14 -9.81
C VAL A 318 1.49 -9.58 -10.19
N LEU A 319 2.11 -9.78 -11.35
CA LEU A 319 2.45 -11.10 -11.87
C LEU A 319 3.97 -11.35 -11.74
N HIS A 320 4.44 -11.57 -10.52
CA HIS A 320 5.84 -11.88 -10.20
C HIS A 320 5.94 -12.97 -9.12
N GLY A 321 7.11 -13.59 -8.96
CA GLY A 321 7.32 -14.72 -8.03
C GLY A 321 7.42 -14.36 -6.54
N GLY A 322 7.04 -13.14 -6.18
CA GLY A 322 7.09 -12.62 -4.81
C GLY A 322 5.73 -12.70 -4.11
N ASP A 323 5.56 -11.88 -3.07
CA ASP A 323 4.28 -11.57 -2.43
C ASP A 323 3.54 -10.57 -3.34
N ASN A 324 2.73 -11.11 -4.25
CA ASN A 324 2.34 -10.45 -5.49
C ASN A 324 0.89 -9.91 -5.49
N ASP A 325 0.05 -10.44 -4.60
CA ASP A 325 -1.22 -9.85 -4.19
C ASP A 325 -0.99 -8.58 -3.37
N SER A 326 -0.02 -8.57 -2.44
CA SER A 326 0.31 -7.37 -1.65
C SER A 326 0.82 -6.21 -2.50
N THR A 327 1.81 -6.47 -3.35
CA THR A 327 2.32 -5.46 -4.29
C THR A 327 1.24 -5.03 -5.27
N GLY A 328 0.40 -5.97 -5.72
CA GLY A 328 -0.72 -5.73 -6.61
C GLY A 328 -1.81 -4.86 -5.99
N ALA A 329 -2.15 -5.08 -4.72
CA ALA A 329 -3.12 -4.30 -3.96
C ALA A 329 -2.70 -2.84 -3.88
N ILE A 330 -1.42 -2.58 -3.59
CA ILE A 330 -0.85 -1.24 -3.49
C ILE A 330 -0.75 -0.59 -4.88
N ALA A 331 -0.19 -1.29 -5.87
CA ALA A 331 -0.01 -0.78 -7.23
C ALA A 331 -1.35 -0.44 -7.88
N GLY A 332 -2.34 -1.34 -7.76
CA GLY A 332 -3.69 -1.14 -8.28
C GLY A 332 -4.40 0.05 -7.63
N ALA A 333 -4.20 0.26 -6.32
CA ALA A 333 -4.73 1.42 -5.61
C ALA A 333 -4.19 2.73 -6.17
N TRP A 334 -2.87 2.82 -6.36
CA TRP A 334 -2.22 4.03 -6.88
C TRP A 334 -2.57 4.30 -8.34
N TYR A 335 -2.61 3.26 -9.18
CA TYR A 335 -3.06 3.38 -10.56
C TYR A 335 -4.51 3.89 -10.63
N GLY A 336 -5.41 3.31 -9.84
CA GLY A 336 -6.81 3.76 -9.78
C GLY A 336 -6.94 5.18 -9.24
N ALA A 337 -6.12 5.56 -8.26
CA ALA A 337 -6.06 6.93 -7.77
C ALA A 337 -5.57 7.89 -8.86
N LEU A 338 -4.59 7.54 -9.70
CA LEU A 338 -4.09 8.38 -10.79
C LEU A 338 -5.06 8.45 -11.98
N TYR A 339 -5.44 7.29 -12.51
CA TYR A 339 -6.02 7.16 -13.85
C TYR A 339 -7.45 6.60 -13.86
N ALA A 340 -8.09 6.47 -12.69
CA ALA A 340 -9.34 5.74 -12.51
C ALA A 340 -9.33 4.38 -13.23
N TYR A 341 -10.23 4.17 -14.20
CA TYR A 341 -10.35 2.92 -14.98
C TYR A 341 -9.79 3.06 -16.39
N LYS A 342 -8.87 4.01 -16.64
CA LYS A 342 -8.26 4.21 -17.96
C LYS A 342 -7.67 2.88 -18.44
N ASP A 343 -8.10 2.45 -19.62
CA ASP A 343 -7.63 1.24 -20.32
C ASP A 343 -7.67 -0.06 -19.50
N VAL A 344 -8.45 -0.11 -18.40
CA VAL A 344 -8.63 -1.31 -17.59
C VAL A 344 -9.70 -2.20 -18.25
N PRO A 345 -9.38 -3.44 -18.65
CA PRO A 345 -10.35 -4.37 -19.20
C PRO A 345 -11.54 -4.56 -18.25
N LYS A 346 -12.77 -4.39 -18.74
CA LYS A 346 -13.99 -4.44 -17.91
C LYS A 346 -14.13 -5.78 -17.17
N ASN A 347 -13.66 -6.87 -17.76
CA ASN A 347 -13.60 -8.20 -17.18
C ASN A 347 -12.69 -8.31 -15.94
N HIS A 348 -11.76 -7.39 -15.72
CA HIS A 348 -10.93 -7.37 -14.52
C HIS A 348 -11.67 -6.90 -13.28
N TYR A 349 -12.66 -6.02 -13.39
CA TYR A 349 -13.28 -5.42 -12.20
C TYR A 349 -14.79 -5.53 -12.15
N LYS A 350 -15.48 -5.92 -13.24
CA LYS A 350 -16.96 -5.91 -13.27
C LYS A 350 -17.60 -6.85 -12.24
N ASN A 351 -16.94 -7.98 -11.97
CA ASN A 351 -17.45 -9.08 -11.14
C ASN A 351 -16.49 -9.41 -9.99
N LEU A 352 -15.61 -8.47 -9.62
CA LEU A 352 -14.72 -8.60 -8.49
C LEU A 352 -15.54 -8.84 -7.20
N GLU A 353 -15.04 -9.71 -6.33
CA GLU A 353 -15.59 -9.90 -4.98
C GLU A 353 -15.63 -8.55 -4.22
N TYR A 354 -16.70 -8.29 -3.46
CA TYR A 354 -16.89 -7.04 -2.72
C TYR A 354 -16.88 -5.74 -3.53
N ARG A 355 -16.93 -5.78 -4.86
CA ARG A 355 -16.91 -4.58 -5.72
C ARG A 355 -17.88 -3.49 -5.29
N ASP A 356 -19.13 -3.83 -4.99
CA ASP A 356 -20.13 -2.84 -4.60
C ASP A 356 -19.90 -2.28 -3.19
N VAL A 357 -19.33 -3.09 -2.29
CA VAL A 357 -18.85 -2.63 -0.97
C VAL A 357 -17.71 -1.63 -1.16
N LEU A 358 -16.69 -1.97 -1.95
CA LEU A 358 -15.55 -1.09 -2.26
C LEU A 358 -16.01 0.24 -2.86
N LYS A 359 -16.95 0.22 -3.81
CA LYS A 359 -17.52 1.45 -4.41
C LYS A 359 -18.32 2.29 -3.41
N SER A 360 -19.05 1.64 -2.51
CA SER A 360 -19.81 2.31 -1.46
C SER A 360 -18.88 2.99 -0.47
N LEU A 361 -17.87 2.27 0.03
CA LEU A 361 -16.84 2.79 0.93
C LEU A 361 -16.11 3.97 0.28
N ALA A 362 -15.68 3.85 -0.97
CA ALA A 362 -15.02 4.95 -1.70
C ALA A 362 -15.90 6.22 -1.77
N THR A 363 -17.22 6.05 -1.94
CA THR A 363 -18.17 7.17 -1.96
C THR A 363 -18.29 7.81 -0.57
N SER A 364 -18.26 7.02 0.49
CA SER A 364 -18.28 7.52 1.87
C SER A 364 -16.97 8.22 2.26
N LEU A 365 -15.82 7.65 1.90
CA LEU A 365 -14.51 8.29 2.11
C LEU A 365 -14.43 9.63 1.39
N TYR A 366 -14.93 9.70 0.15
CA TYR A 366 -14.99 10.95 -0.61
C TYR A 366 -15.79 12.05 0.12
N LYS A 367 -16.84 11.68 0.87
CA LYS A 367 -17.64 12.64 1.63
C LYS A 367 -16.92 13.17 2.88
N LEU A 368 -15.92 12.47 3.41
CA LEU A 368 -15.12 12.93 4.56
C LEU A 368 -14.15 14.08 4.19
N GLN A 369 -13.97 14.35 2.88
CA GLN A 369 -13.12 15.44 2.40
C GLN A 369 -13.80 16.81 2.38
N ASN A 370 -15.13 16.81 2.42
CA ASN A 370 -15.99 18.00 2.39
C ASN A 370 -16.54 18.25 3.79
#